data_AF-A0A368FHH7-F1
#
_entry.id   AF-A0A368FHH7-F1
#
_cell.length_a   1.000
_cell.length_b   1.000
_cell.length_c   1.000
_cell.angle_alpha   90.00
_cell.angle_beta   90.00
_cell.angle_gamma   90.00
#
_symmetry.space_group_name_H-M   'P 1'
#
loop_
_entity.id
_entity.type
_entity.pdbx_description
1 polymer ?
#
loop_
_entity_poly.entity_id
_entity_poly.type
_entity_poly.pdbx_seq_one_letter_code
_entity_poly.pdbx_strand_id
1 'polypeptide(L)'
;MYCEFIDDKLLASSSNGFNGYGCEISIWDIRTRKLLRELRGHEGSVPCVAGLTQQVTLKKLLMSVSMDRSIRIWNIEDGGTLLLQRFSAIPE
;
A
#
# COMPACT_ATOMS: atom_id res chain seq x y z
N MET A 1 11.61 3.96 2.11
CA MET A 1 11.21 2.66 2.66
C MET A 1 10.46 3.00 3.94
N TYR A 2 9.20 2.61 4.00
CA TYR A 2 8.32 2.83 5.16
C TYR A 2 7.73 1.48 5.56
N CYS A 3 7.45 1.25 6.84
CA CYS A 3 6.74 0.08 7.30
C CYS A 3 5.80 0.41 8.45
N GLU A 4 4.68 -0.30 8.51
CA GLU A 4 3.62 -0.08 9.49
C GLU A 4 2.88 -1.38 9.79
N PHE A 5 2.52 -1.58 11.06
CA PHE A 5 1.62 -2.66 11.45
C PHE A 5 0.19 -2.31 11.05
N ILE A 6 -0.44 -3.16 10.24
CA ILE A 6 -1.86 -3.02 9.89
C ILE A 6 -2.74 -3.52 11.03
N ASP A 7 -2.29 -4.57 11.71
CA ASP A 7 -2.84 -5.15 12.93
C ASP A 7 -1.76 -5.97 13.65
N ASP A 8 -2.14 -6.70 14.70
CA ASP A 8 -1.23 -7.53 15.51
C ASP A 8 -0.57 -8.71 14.76
N LYS A 9 -0.93 -8.95 13.49
CA LYS A 9 -0.45 -10.07 12.69
C LYS A 9 0.20 -9.62 11.38
N LEU A 10 -0.21 -8.48 10.85
CA LEU A 10 0.14 -8.03 9.51
C LEU A 10 1.04 -6.79 9.55
N LEU A 11 2.14 -6.87 8.82
CA LEU A 11 3.04 -5.74 8.58
C LEU A 11 2.99 -5.37 7.10
N ALA A 12 2.82 -4.09 6.80
CA ALA A 12 3.04 -3.53 5.47
C ALA A 12 4.44 -2.91 5.40
N SER A 13 5.12 -3.10 4.27
CA SER A 13 6.37 -2.40 3.96
C SER A 13 6.36 -1.90 2.53
N SER A 14 6.84 -0.68 2.30
CA SER A 14 6.95 -0.08 0.98
C SER A 14 8.39 0.06 0.51
N SER A 15 8.58 -0.09 -0.80
CA SER A 15 9.87 0.08 -1.47
C SER A 15 9.97 1.45 -2.16
N ASN A 16 11.21 1.92 -2.36
CA ASN A 16 11.54 3.21 -2.97
C ASN A 16 11.81 3.07 -4.48
N GLY A 17 10.93 2.35 -5.19
CA GLY A 17 11.08 2.12 -6.62
C GLY A 17 10.93 3.37 -7.49
N PHE A 18 11.21 3.19 -8.77
CA PHE A 18 11.03 4.23 -9.80
C PHE A 18 10.58 3.60 -11.13
N ASN A 19 9.78 4.33 -11.90
CA ASN A 19 9.21 3.90 -13.17
C ASN A 19 8.52 2.51 -13.10
N GLY A 20 7.81 2.24 -12.01
CA GLY A 20 7.09 0.97 -11.80
C GLY A 20 7.95 -0.21 -11.33
N TYR A 21 9.27 -0.07 -11.28
CA TYR A 21 10.16 -1.12 -10.76
C TYR A 21 10.43 -0.90 -9.27
N GLY A 22 10.13 -1.91 -8.45
CA GLY A 22 10.34 -1.85 -7.00
C GLY A 22 9.41 -0.88 -6.27
N CYS A 23 8.24 -0.58 -6.86
CA CYS A 23 7.25 0.36 -6.31
C CYS A 23 6.14 -0.37 -5.53
N GLU A 24 6.26 -1.68 -5.37
CA GLU A 24 5.27 -2.50 -4.66
C GLU A 24 5.26 -2.26 -3.14
N ILE A 25 4.11 -2.60 -2.56
CA ILE A 25 3.94 -2.70 -1.11
C ILE A 25 3.82 -4.18 -0.76
N SER A 26 4.67 -4.65 0.13
CA SER A 26 4.68 -6.04 0.59
C SER A 26 3.87 -6.17 1.88
N ILE A 27 3.02 -7.18 1.95
CA ILE A 27 2.24 -7.56 3.12
C ILE A 27 2.79 -8.84 3.72
N TRP A 28 3.15 -8.78 4.98
CA TRP A 28 3.80 -9.87 5.70
C TRP A 28 2.93 -10.37 6.84
N ASP A 29 2.87 -11.68 7.02
CA ASP A 29 2.46 -12.29 8.28
C ASP A 29 3.68 -12.37 9.18
N ILE A 30 3.67 -11.64 10.29
CA ILE A 30 4.81 -11.56 11.20
C ILE A 30 5.00 -12.85 12.02
N ARG A 31 3.92 -13.59 12.27
CA ARG A 31 3.95 -14.84 13.06
C ARG A 31 4.60 -15.95 12.25
N THR A 32 4.21 -16.06 10.99
CA THR A 32 4.76 -17.08 10.08
C THR A 32 6.00 -16.61 9.33
N ARG A 33 6.30 -15.30 9.37
CA ARG A 33 7.40 -14.63 8.65
C ARG A 33 7.31 -14.81 7.14
N LYS A 34 6.09 -14.91 6.62
CA LYS A 34 5.83 -15.14 5.20
C LYS A 34 5.34 -13.87 4.54
N LEU A 35 5.82 -13.63 3.32
CA LEU A 35 5.20 -12.70 2.40
C LEU A 35 3.85 -13.28 2.00
N LEU A 36 2.77 -12.58 2.36
CA LEU A 36 1.42 -12.96 1.96
C LEU A 36 1.07 -12.41 0.58
N ARG A 37 1.49 -11.17 0.32
CA ARG A 37 1.04 -10.45 -0.88
C ARG A 37 1.96 -9.29 -1.25
N GLU A 38 1.93 -8.96 -2.54
CA GLU A 38 2.46 -7.72 -3.07
C GLU A 38 1.33 -6.92 -3.72
N LEU A 39 1.23 -5.64 -3.36
CA LEU A 39 0.30 -4.69 -3.94
C LEU A 39 1.05 -3.92 -5.02
N ARG A 40 0.75 -4.23 -6.28
CA ARG A 40 1.44 -3.70 -7.47
C ARG A 40 0.55 -2.70 -8.20
N GLY A 41 1.16 -1.64 -8.72
CA GLY A 41 0.47 -0.65 -9.55
C GLY A 41 0.97 0.78 -9.37
N HIS A 42 1.69 1.08 -8.29
CA HIS A 42 2.40 2.35 -8.21
C HIS A 42 3.56 2.39 -9.21
N GLU A 43 3.80 3.56 -9.78
CA GLU A 43 4.88 3.79 -10.76
C GLU A 43 6.04 4.58 -10.17
N GLY A 44 5.94 5.01 -8.92
CA GLY A 44 7.00 5.69 -8.20
C GLY A 44 7.06 5.28 -6.73
N SER A 45 8.12 5.73 -6.06
CA SER A 45 8.37 5.50 -4.64
C SER A 45 7.12 5.73 -3.79
N VAL A 46 6.87 4.83 -2.86
CA VAL A 46 5.72 4.86 -1.94
C VAL A 46 6.23 5.30 -0.56
N PRO A 47 6.27 6.62 -0.27
CA PRO A 47 6.85 7.12 0.97
C PRO A 47 6.03 6.81 2.21
N CYS A 48 4.74 6.49 2.06
CA CYS A 48 3.84 6.26 3.18
C CYS A 48 2.74 5.26 2.80
N VAL A 49 2.41 4.40 3.77
CA VAL A 49 1.23 3.53 3.75
C VAL A 49 0.53 3.67 5.10
N ALA A 50 -0.76 3.40 5.16
CA ALA A 50 -1.54 3.43 6.39
C ALA A 50 -2.60 2.33 6.39
N GLY A 51 -2.71 1.59 7.50
CA GLY A 51 -3.81 0.64 7.71
C GLY A 51 -5.13 1.38 7.91
N LEU A 52 -6.17 1.00 7.16
CA LEU A 52 -7.53 1.53 7.31
C LEU A 52 -8.46 0.55 8.04
N THR A 53 -7.89 -0.26 8.94
CA THR A 53 -8.60 -1.31 9.66
C THR A 53 -9.51 -0.70 10.73
N GLN A 54 -10.81 -0.57 10.44
CA GLN A 54 -11.81 -0.24 11.46
C GLN A 54 -12.56 -1.50 11.89
N GLN A 55 -12.81 -1.66 13.19
CA GLN A 55 -13.57 -2.80 13.73
C GLN A 55 -14.98 -2.93 13.12
N VAL A 56 -15.52 -1.83 12.57
CA VAL A 56 -16.88 -1.78 11.98
C VAL A 56 -16.90 -2.33 10.55
N THR A 57 -15.79 -2.26 9.83
CA THR A 57 -15.68 -2.78 8.45
C THR A 57 -14.96 -4.12 8.51
N LEU A 58 -15.60 -5.22 8.10
CA LEU A 58 -14.97 -6.56 8.05
C LEU A 58 -13.77 -6.64 7.07
N LYS A 59 -13.41 -5.56 6.38
CA LYS A 59 -12.36 -5.53 5.35
C LYS A 59 -11.07 -4.95 5.90
N LYS A 60 -9.95 -5.65 5.66
CA LYS A 60 -8.61 -5.12 5.87
C LYS A 60 -8.19 -4.28 4.66
N LEU A 61 -8.22 -2.97 4.84
CA LEU A 61 -7.87 -2.02 3.79
C LEU A 61 -6.52 -1.35 4.09
N LEU A 62 -5.79 -1.02 3.04
CA LEU A 62 -4.56 -0.23 3.11
C LEU A 62 -4.69 0.99 2.23
N MET A 63 -4.27 2.15 2.72
CA MET A 63 -4.04 3.33 1.90
C MET A 63 -2.56 3.51 1.61
N SER A 64 -2.22 3.95 0.40
CA SER A 64 -0.86 4.34 0.05
C SER A 64 -0.84 5.61 -0.78
N VAL A 65 0.24 6.37 -0.63
CA VAL A 65 0.53 7.55 -1.46
C VAL A 65 1.86 7.33 -2.18
N SER A 66 1.99 7.85 -3.40
CA SER A 66 3.19 7.65 -4.21
C SER A 66 3.64 8.92 -4.92
N MET A 67 4.94 8.96 -5.22
CA MET A 67 5.56 9.96 -6.09
C MET A 67 5.03 9.89 -7.54
N ASP A 68 4.26 8.87 -7.91
CA ASP A 68 3.51 8.82 -9.19
C ASP A 68 2.29 9.76 -9.24
N ARG A 69 2.13 10.61 -8.21
CA ARG A 69 1.01 11.54 -8.02
C ARG A 69 -0.33 10.82 -7.86
N SER A 70 -0.32 9.65 -7.25
CA SER A 70 -1.54 8.92 -6.93
C SER A 70 -1.66 8.49 -5.48
N ILE A 71 -2.91 8.37 -5.07
CA ILE A 71 -3.34 7.71 -3.83
C ILE A 71 -4.10 6.46 -4.24
N ARG A 72 -3.79 5.34 -3.59
CA ARG A 72 -4.49 4.06 -3.81
C ARG A 72 -5.06 3.53 -2.50
N ILE A 73 -6.25 2.95 -2.59
CA ILE A 73 -6.83 2.10 -1.54
C ILE A 73 -6.82 0.68 -2.04
N TRP A 74 -6.30 -0.22 -1.22
CA TRP A 74 -6.13 -1.63 -1.53
C TRP A 74 -7.00 -2.48 -0.62
N ASN A 75 -7.57 -3.54 -1.17
CA ASN A 75 -8.02 -4.67 -0.38
C ASN A 75 -6.82 -5.59 -0.13
N ILE A 76 -6.47 -5.80 1.14
CA ILE A 76 -5.30 -6.60 1.51
C ILE A 76 -5.54 -8.10 1.20
N GLU A 77 -6.79 -8.56 1.25
CA GLU A 77 -7.12 -9.98 1.11
C GLU A 77 -6.86 -10.49 -0.31
N ASP A 78 -7.29 -9.74 -1.32
CA ASP A 78 -7.17 -10.09 -2.73
C ASP A 78 -6.04 -9.33 -3.46
N GLY A 79 -5.55 -8.23 -2.90
CA GLY A 79 -4.53 -7.35 -3.51
C GLY A 79 -5.06 -6.34 -4.51
N GLY A 80 -6.36 -6.30 -4.72
CA GLY A 80 -7.02 -5.43 -5.66
C GLY A 80 -6.93 -3.97 -5.22
N THR A 81 -6.68 -3.08 -6.18
CA THR A 81 -6.92 -1.65 -5.99
C THR A 81 -8.43 -1.40 -6.01
N LEU A 82 -8.98 -0.94 -4.89
CA LEU A 82 -10.38 -0.52 -4.78
C LEU A 82 -10.60 0.91 -5.26
N LEU A 83 -9.59 1.77 -5.06
CA LEU A 83 -9.63 3.17 -5.47
C LEU A 83 -8.25 3.60 -5.95
N LEU A 84 -8.25 4.37 -7.05
CA LEU A 84 -7.09 5.08 -7.57
C LEU A 84 -7.50 6.53 -7.81
N GLN A 85 -6.91 7.46 -7.04
CA GLN A 85 -7.03 8.89 -7.28
C GLN A 85 -5.70 9.41 -7.80
N ARG A 86 -5.70 10.06 -8.97
CA ARG A 86 -4.53 10.75 -9.51
C ARG A 86 -4.71 12.26 -9.34
N PHE A 87 -3.61 12.94 -9.03
CA PHE A 87 -3.54 14.39 -8.94
C PHE A 87 -2.74 14.92 -10.11
N SER A 88 -3.33 15.85 -10.85
CA SER A 88 -2.57 16.67 -11.80
C SER A 88 -1.77 17.71 -11.01
N ALA A 89 -0.65 18.15 -11.58
CA ALA A 89 -0.04 19.39 -11.12
C ALA A 89 -1.12 20.49 -11.21
N ILE A 90 -1.23 21.31 -10.17
CA ILE A 90 -1.96 22.56 -10.27
C ILE A 90 -1.13 23.41 -11.25
N PRO A 91 -1.69 23.85 -12.40
CA PRO A 91 -0.97 24.77 -13.27
C PRO A 91 -0.65 26.05 -12.47
N GLU A 92 0.59 26.51 -12.55
CA GLU A 92 1.00 27.82 -11.98
C GLU A 92 0.17 28.98 -12.54
#